data_AF-A0A6L4YPG0-F1
#
_entry.id   AF-A0A6L4YPG0-F1
#
_cell.length_a   1.000
_cell.length_b   1.000
_cell.length_c   1.000
_cell.angle_alpha   90.00
_cell.angle_beta   90.00
_cell.angle_gamma   90.00
#
_symmetry.space_group_name_H-M   'P 1'
#
loop_
_entity.id
_entity.type
_entity.pdbx_description
1 polymer ?
#
loop_
_entity_poly.entity_id
_entity_poly.type
_entity_poly.pdbx_seq_one_letter_code
_entity_poly.pdbx_strand_id
1 'polypeptide(L)'
;MASAEWQYCNCDAQELEQLTCGCGKDHLWSNSQKPIHWREQHWAWECAFAILLEENDDMRRRLVKFAVDKIFQRQKTMNRQPIIKPVQTLTISLLILLLSVSITLAQQNKAKEKTQISKDRKDSKETSTLVNQQIELAERLIKSTQEYKESLEKLAALYQTDLDKQLEKLHKKQELFQLGIIARRDLETAETEIKTLQNKLTDIEKELGEANVLLVEAEAAKELAKLPPITTASAYRVIPGVIRYTGFANWSLQDTPILQKFFQDSFSRVLPISAYGQSNTHDRLGYDHRNSIDIAIHPEGAEGQALINFLRNKGIPFQAFSHAIAGSSTGPHIHI
;
A
#
# COMPACT_ATOMS: atom_id res chain seq x y z
N MET A 1 -27.93 33.40 45.83
CA MET A 1 -28.20 34.19 44.60
C MET A 1 -27.18 35.31 44.55
N ALA A 2 -26.08 35.09 43.83
CA ALA A 2 -25.03 36.09 43.63
C ALA A 2 -24.71 36.07 42.14
N SER A 3 -25.11 37.12 41.44
CA SER A 3 -24.83 37.37 40.03
C SER A 3 -23.47 38.05 39.91
N ALA A 4 -22.54 37.43 39.19
CA ALA A 4 -21.28 38.06 38.81
C ALA A 4 -21.47 38.83 37.50
N GLU A 5 -21.32 40.15 37.57
CA GLU A 5 -21.04 41.03 36.44
C GLU A 5 -19.66 40.69 35.86
N TRP A 6 -19.57 40.59 34.53
CA TRP A 6 -18.30 40.66 33.80
C TRP A 6 -18.36 41.82 32.83
N GLN A 7 -17.46 42.79 33.05
CA GLN A 7 -17.17 43.91 32.18
C GLN A 7 -16.57 43.43 30.85
N TYR A 8 -17.11 43.93 29.74
CA TYR A 8 -16.54 43.79 28.40
C TYR A 8 -15.28 44.67 28.26
N CYS A 9 -14.13 44.06 27.96
CA CYS A 9 -13.00 44.78 27.37
C CYS A 9 -13.22 44.88 25.86
N ASN A 10 -13.37 46.11 25.39
CA ASN A 10 -13.42 46.48 23.98
C ASN A 10 -11.97 46.61 23.48
N CYS A 11 -11.57 45.85 22.46
CA CYS A 11 -10.31 46.07 21.76
C CYS A 11 -10.60 46.35 20.29
N ASP A 12 -10.40 47.61 19.92
CA ASP A 12 -10.43 48.13 18.56
C ASP A 12 -9.32 47.53 17.70
N ALA A 13 -9.66 47.30 16.43
CA ALA A 13 -8.80 46.71 15.42
C ALA A 13 -7.92 47.79 14.75
N GLN A 14 -6.81 48.18 15.39
CA GLN A 14 -5.74 48.93 14.74
C GLN A 14 -4.45 48.95 15.60
N GLU A 15 -3.66 47.88 15.56
CA GLU A 15 -2.18 47.86 15.80
C GLU A 15 -1.69 46.40 16.01
N LEU A 16 -1.29 45.72 14.94
CA LEU A 16 -0.52 44.48 15.02
C LEU A 16 0.49 44.39 13.86
N GLU A 17 1.47 45.31 13.85
CA GLU A 17 2.64 45.19 12.97
C GLU A 17 3.99 45.22 13.70
N GLN A 18 4.03 45.18 15.03
CA GLN A 18 5.32 45.13 15.76
C GLN A 18 5.27 44.26 17.02
N LEU A 19 5.47 42.96 16.86
CA LEU A 19 5.93 42.08 17.94
C LEU A 19 7.09 41.21 17.42
N THR A 20 8.30 41.74 17.54
CA THR A 20 9.54 40.98 17.57
C THR A 20 9.66 40.32 18.94
N CYS A 21 9.42 39.01 19.04
CA CYS A 21 9.81 38.25 20.23
C CYS A 21 11.33 38.01 20.21
N GLY A 22 12.03 38.63 21.16
CA GLY A 22 13.42 38.31 21.49
C GLY A 22 13.50 37.03 22.33
N CYS A 23 14.29 36.07 21.89
CA CYS A 23 14.71 34.93 22.72
C CYS A 23 16.10 35.21 23.29
N GLY A 24 16.18 35.13 24.62
CA GLY A 24 17.39 35.23 25.42
C GLY A 24 18.40 34.12 25.11
N LYS A 25 19.66 34.49 25.34
CA LYS A 25 20.86 33.68 25.19
C LYS A 25 21.05 32.72 26.38
N ASP A 26 21.89 31.72 26.11
CA ASP A 26 22.68 30.90 27.05
C ASP A 26 22.02 29.66 27.66
N HIS A 27 22.18 28.52 26.97
CA HIS A 27 22.96 27.40 27.52
C HIS A 27 23.50 26.52 26.41
N LEU A 28 24.80 26.24 26.53
CA LEU A 28 25.62 25.32 25.73
C LEU A 28 24.93 23.97 25.49
N TRP A 29 24.98 23.45 24.26
CA TRP A 29 25.29 22.04 23.96
C TRP A 29 25.68 21.92 22.48
N SER A 30 26.60 21.01 22.21
CA SER A 30 27.45 20.96 21.05
C SER A 30 26.79 20.49 19.76
N ASN A 31 27.31 21.08 18.68
CA ASN A 31 27.38 20.66 17.29
C ASN A 31 26.93 19.21 16.98
N SER A 32 25.74 19.06 16.39
CA SER A 32 25.49 18.01 15.39
C SER A 32 24.45 18.51 14.38
N GLN A 33 24.84 18.54 13.11
CA GLN A 33 23.99 18.88 11.98
C GLN A 33 22.84 17.87 11.87
N LYS A 34 21.59 18.33 11.98
CA LYS A 34 20.41 17.56 11.55
C LYS A 34 19.74 18.27 10.37
N PRO A 35 19.14 17.52 9.42
CA PRO A 35 18.62 18.10 8.19
C PRO A 35 17.32 18.88 8.44
N ILE A 36 17.17 19.96 7.68
CA ILE A 36 16.08 20.96 7.70
C ILE A 36 14.68 20.32 7.53
N HIS A 37 14.59 19.10 7.01
CA HIS A 37 13.34 18.42 6.68
C HIS A 37 12.45 18.08 7.90
N TRP A 38 13.03 17.94 9.10
CA TRP A 38 12.29 17.52 10.31
C TRP A 38 11.50 18.65 10.99
N ARG A 39 11.89 19.92 10.80
CA ARG A 39 11.12 21.07 11.34
C ARG A 39 9.88 21.40 10.52
N GLU A 40 9.84 20.99 9.26
CA GLU A 40 8.77 21.39 8.32
C GLU A 40 7.49 20.57 8.50
N GLN A 41 7.59 19.32 8.91
CA GLN A 41 6.42 18.50 9.21
C GLN A 41 5.79 18.92 10.54
N HIS A 42 6.59 19.26 11.55
CA HIS A 42 6.08 19.60 12.88
C HIS A 42 5.14 20.83 12.89
N TRP A 43 5.44 21.86 12.09
CA TRP A 43 4.63 23.08 12.03
C TRP A 43 3.23 22.84 11.44
N ALA A 44 3.11 22.02 10.40
CA ALA A 44 1.81 21.72 9.78
C ALA A 44 0.91 20.90 10.72
N TRP A 45 1.52 19.97 11.47
CA TRP A 45 0.81 19.17 12.47
C TRP A 45 0.38 20.02 13.68
N GLU A 46 1.20 20.96 14.15
CA GLU A 46 0.82 21.87 15.25
C GLU A 46 -0.31 22.83 14.85
N CYS A 47 -0.30 23.38 13.63
CA CYS A 47 -1.41 24.21 13.14
C CYS A 47 -2.70 23.41 12.96
N ALA A 48 -2.61 22.19 12.43
CA ALA A 48 -3.78 21.32 12.27
C ALA A 48 -4.37 20.91 13.64
N PHE A 49 -3.51 20.64 14.61
CA PHE A 49 -3.91 20.28 15.97
C PHE A 49 -4.56 21.46 16.71
N ALA A 50 -4.02 22.68 16.56
CA ALA A 50 -4.63 23.89 17.11
C ALA A 50 -6.01 24.20 16.48
N ILE A 51 -6.20 23.94 15.18
CA ILE A 51 -7.49 24.12 14.49
C ILE A 51 -8.53 23.06 14.91
N LEU A 52 -8.07 21.87 15.35
CA LEU A 52 -8.94 20.78 15.78
C LEU A 52 -9.39 20.91 17.24
N LEU A 53 -8.61 21.60 18.09
CA LEU A 53 -8.93 21.81 19.50
C LEU A 53 -9.64 23.14 19.78
N GLU A 54 -9.78 24.03 18.80
CA GLU A 54 -10.41 25.33 18.98
C GLU A 54 -11.94 25.25 18.79
N GLU A 55 -12.68 25.43 19.88
CA GLU A 55 -14.15 25.38 19.90
C GLU A 55 -14.81 26.69 19.44
N ASN A 56 -14.04 27.79 19.36
CA ASN A 56 -14.56 29.06 18.87
C ASN A 56 -14.47 29.18 17.35
N ASP A 57 -15.63 29.16 16.69
CA ASP A 57 -15.78 29.21 15.24
C ASP A 57 -15.17 30.45 14.55
N ASP A 58 -15.06 31.60 15.24
CA ASP A 58 -14.41 32.79 14.66
C ASP A 58 -12.89 32.66 14.69
N MET A 59 -12.33 32.18 15.80
CA MET A 59 -10.90 31.88 15.94
C MET A 59 -10.47 30.78 14.96
N ARG A 60 -11.28 29.73 14.83
CA ARG A 60 -11.03 28.64 13.89
C ARG A 60 -10.99 29.15 12.45
N ARG A 61 -11.91 30.04 12.06
CA ARG A 61 -11.91 30.68 10.73
C ARG A 61 -10.67 31.55 10.49
N ARG A 62 -10.20 32.30 11.50
CA ARG A 62 -8.97 33.11 11.41
C ARG A 62 -7.72 32.25 11.27
N LEU A 63 -7.64 31.14 12.02
CA LEU A 63 -6.52 30.19 11.93
C LEU A 63 -6.47 29.48 10.57
N VAL A 64 -7.62 29.06 10.03
CA VAL A 64 -7.70 28.49 8.68
C VAL A 64 -7.26 29.52 7.63
N LYS A 65 -7.73 30.76 7.72
CA LYS A 65 -7.33 31.83 6.79
C LYS A 65 -5.83 32.09 6.84
N PHE A 66 -5.25 32.17 8.04
CA PHE A 66 -3.80 32.34 8.22
C PHE A 66 -2.98 31.19 7.61
N ALA A 67 -3.43 29.94 7.80
CA ALA A 67 -2.78 28.77 7.23
C ALA A 67 -2.82 28.78 5.69
N VAL A 68 -3.97 29.13 5.11
CA VAL A 68 -4.15 29.24 3.65
C VAL A 68 -3.27 30.36 3.06
N ASP A 69 -3.24 31.53 3.69
CA ASP A 69 -2.44 32.67 3.23
C ASP A 69 -0.93 32.33 3.27
N LYS A 70 -0.47 31.60 4.29
CA LYS A 70 0.92 31.11 4.40
C LYS A 70 1.26 30.09 3.30
N ILE A 71 0.36 29.17 2.98
CA ILE A 71 0.54 28.20 1.90
C ILE A 71 0.64 28.92 0.55
N PHE A 72 -0.24 29.90 0.32
CA PHE A 72 -0.30 30.66 -0.93
C PHE A 72 0.95 31.54 -1.15
N GLN A 73 1.42 32.23 -0.11
CA GLN A 73 2.66 33.01 -0.17
C GLN A 73 3.89 32.13 -0.46
N ARG A 74 3.89 30.87 0.00
CA ARG A 74 4.99 29.91 -0.23
C ARG A 74 4.97 29.31 -1.64
N GLN A 75 3.80 29.07 -2.23
CA GLN A 75 3.72 28.69 -3.65
C GLN A 75 4.26 29.80 -4.57
N LYS A 76 4.03 31.07 -4.20
CA LYS A 76 4.52 32.23 -4.95
C LYS A 76 6.06 32.37 -4.91
N THR A 77 6.71 31.92 -3.84
CA THR A 77 8.18 31.93 -3.72
C THR A 77 8.86 30.73 -4.37
N MET A 78 8.20 29.56 -4.42
CA MET A 78 8.73 28.37 -5.10
C MET A 78 8.68 28.48 -6.63
N ASN A 79 7.79 29.31 -7.20
CA ASN A 79 7.66 29.49 -8.65
C ASN A 79 8.66 30.49 -9.28
N ARG A 80 9.78 30.79 -8.59
CA ARG A 80 10.80 31.78 -9.01
C ARG A 80 12.24 31.27 -9.00
N GLN A 81 12.48 29.96 -9.11
CA GLN A 81 13.85 29.40 -9.19
C GLN A 81 14.07 28.70 -10.54
N PRO A 82 15.14 29.02 -11.29
CA PRO A 82 15.43 28.37 -12.57
C PRO A 82 16.04 26.98 -12.37
N ILE A 83 15.66 26.06 -13.26
CA ILE A 83 16.03 24.64 -13.29
C ILE A 83 17.53 24.49 -13.59
N ILE A 84 18.31 23.91 -12.66
CA ILE A 84 19.66 23.37 -12.91
C ILE A 84 19.82 22.03 -12.16
N LYS A 85 20.16 20.95 -12.88
CA LYS A 85 20.55 19.63 -12.32
C LYS A 85 22.02 19.66 -11.87
N PRO A 86 22.44 18.92 -10.81
CA PRO A 86 23.20 17.68 -11.06
C PRO A 86 23.11 16.59 -9.96
N VAL A 87 23.03 15.32 -10.38
CA VAL A 87 23.27 14.13 -9.52
C VAL A 87 24.15 13.16 -10.31
N GLN A 88 25.48 13.33 -10.26
CA GLN A 88 26.43 12.38 -10.87
C GLN A 88 27.75 12.19 -10.09
N THR A 89 27.95 12.80 -8.92
CA THR A 89 29.26 12.73 -8.24
C THR A 89 29.29 11.89 -6.95
N LEU A 90 28.17 11.33 -6.49
CA LEU A 90 28.12 10.54 -5.25
C LEU A 90 28.26 9.02 -5.44
N THR A 91 28.20 8.51 -6.68
CA THR A 91 28.24 7.05 -6.96
C THR A 91 29.65 6.47 -7.05
N ILE A 92 30.67 7.29 -7.28
CA ILE A 92 32.05 6.79 -7.49
C ILE A 92 32.77 6.54 -6.16
N SER A 93 32.48 7.30 -5.09
CA SER A 93 33.13 7.09 -3.78
C SER A 93 32.62 5.88 -2.99
N LEU A 94 31.37 5.43 -3.22
CA LEU A 94 30.83 4.24 -2.55
C LEU A 94 31.36 2.93 -3.16
N LEU A 95 31.70 2.94 -4.45
CA LEU A 95 32.19 1.76 -5.16
C LEU A 95 33.65 1.40 -4.79
N ILE A 96 34.46 2.39 -4.42
CA ILE A 96 35.86 2.19 -4.02
C ILE A 96 35.96 1.65 -2.58
N LEU A 97 34.98 1.94 -1.72
CA LEU A 97 34.95 1.41 -0.35
C LEU A 97 34.49 -0.06 -0.27
N LEU A 98 33.73 -0.55 -1.27
CA LEU A 98 33.24 -1.93 -1.34
C LEU A 98 34.25 -2.92 -1.94
N LEU A 99 35.32 -2.45 -2.59
CA LEU A 99 36.33 -3.30 -3.22
C LEU A 99 37.54 -3.64 -2.33
N SER A 100 37.67 -3.04 -1.15
CA SER A 100 38.82 -3.28 -0.24
C SER A 100 38.60 -4.36 0.82
N VAL A 101 37.43 -5.00 0.87
CA VAL A 101 37.10 -6.04 1.88
C VAL A 101 37.40 -7.48 1.40
N SER A 102 37.78 -7.69 0.14
CA SER A 102 37.90 -9.04 -0.44
C SER A 102 39.30 -9.68 -0.47
N ILE A 103 40.34 -9.12 0.16
CA ILE A 103 41.72 -9.65 0.03
C ILE A 103 42.28 -10.34 1.31
N THR A 104 41.57 -10.39 2.44
CA THR A 104 42.09 -11.01 3.68
C THR A 104 41.40 -12.28 4.15
N LEU A 105 40.90 -13.12 3.23
CA LEU A 105 40.37 -14.47 3.55
C LEU A 105 40.98 -15.54 2.64
N ALA A 106 42.32 -15.55 2.54
CA ALA A 106 43.07 -16.59 1.84
C ALA A 106 44.25 -17.09 2.68
N GLN A 107 44.02 -17.42 3.96
CA GLN A 107 44.96 -18.18 4.79
C GLN A 107 44.28 -18.60 6.12
N GLN A 108 43.47 -19.66 6.10
CA GLN A 108 43.18 -20.49 7.29
C GLN A 108 42.36 -21.75 6.93
N ASN A 109 42.88 -22.58 6.03
CA ASN A 109 42.42 -23.96 5.87
C ASN A 109 43.49 -24.90 6.42
N LYS A 110 43.38 -25.25 7.71
CA LYS A 110 43.84 -26.49 8.36
C LYS A 110 43.64 -26.37 9.87
N ALA A 111 42.45 -26.76 10.32
CA ALA A 111 42.07 -27.20 11.67
C ALA A 111 40.65 -26.73 11.97
N LYS A 112 39.63 -27.52 11.61
CA LYS A 112 38.29 -27.47 12.20
C LYS A 112 37.44 -28.64 11.70
N GLU A 113 37.71 -29.82 12.21
CA GLU A 113 36.81 -30.99 12.10
C GLU A 113 35.98 -31.20 13.39
N LYS A 114 35.88 -30.18 14.24
CA LYS A 114 35.06 -30.22 15.48
C LYS A 114 34.25 -28.95 15.74
N THR A 115 33.78 -28.27 14.69
CA THR A 115 32.89 -27.11 14.85
C THR A 115 31.81 -27.09 13.78
N GLN A 116 31.05 -28.18 13.67
CA GLN A 116 29.89 -28.25 12.77
C GLN A 116 28.55 -28.36 13.53
N ILE A 117 28.59 -28.65 14.84
CA ILE A 117 27.37 -28.76 15.68
C ILE A 117 26.89 -27.38 16.21
N SER A 118 27.74 -26.35 16.23
CA SER A 118 27.39 -25.02 16.76
C SER A 118 26.93 -24.01 15.70
N LYS A 119 27.05 -24.31 14.40
CA LYS A 119 26.67 -23.41 13.31
C LYS A 119 25.19 -23.55 12.93
N ASP A 120 24.65 -24.77 12.90
CA ASP A 120 23.22 -25.05 12.66
C ASP A 120 22.29 -24.45 13.72
N ARG A 121 22.78 -24.25 14.95
CA ARG A 121 21.99 -23.67 16.05
C ARG A 121 21.85 -22.15 15.96
N LYS A 122 22.69 -21.48 15.15
CA LYS A 122 22.68 -20.02 14.98
C LYS A 122 21.75 -19.62 13.82
N ASP A 123 21.77 -20.36 12.72
CA ASP A 123 20.90 -20.14 11.55
C ASP A 123 19.41 -20.43 11.83
N SER A 124 19.11 -21.41 12.69
CA SER A 124 17.71 -21.70 13.07
C SER A 124 17.09 -20.61 13.96
N LYS A 125 17.89 -19.93 14.78
CA LYS A 125 17.43 -18.88 15.68
C LYS A 125 17.12 -17.58 14.94
N GLU A 126 17.96 -17.22 13.97
CA GLU A 126 17.78 -16.03 13.12
C GLU A 126 16.58 -16.18 12.18
N THR A 127 16.39 -17.36 11.59
CA THR A 127 15.22 -17.69 10.76
C THR A 127 13.92 -17.62 11.56
N SER A 128 13.91 -18.12 12.80
CA SER A 128 12.72 -18.05 13.68
C SER A 128 12.34 -16.61 14.06
N THR A 129 13.33 -15.71 14.16
CA THR A 129 13.09 -14.31 14.52
C THR A 129 12.48 -13.52 13.35
N LEU A 130 12.95 -13.76 12.13
CA LEU A 130 12.40 -13.15 10.92
C LEU A 130 10.97 -13.59 10.63
N VAL A 131 10.66 -14.88 10.82
CA VAL A 131 9.29 -15.40 10.66
C VAL A 131 8.34 -14.75 11.67
N ASN A 132 8.76 -14.63 12.93
CA ASN A 132 7.95 -13.97 13.95
C ASN A 132 7.71 -12.48 13.62
N GLN A 133 8.72 -11.78 13.11
CA GLN A 133 8.56 -10.38 12.66
C GLN A 133 7.58 -10.25 11.49
N GLN A 134 7.60 -11.18 10.54
CA GLN A 134 6.64 -11.19 9.41
C GLN A 134 5.21 -11.44 9.89
N ILE A 135 5.02 -12.36 10.84
CA ILE A 135 3.71 -12.63 11.44
C ILE A 135 3.20 -11.39 12.17
N GLU A 136 4.03 -10.74 12.99
CA GLU A 136 3.65 -9.51 13.70
C GLU A 136 3.32 -8.34 12.75
N LEU A 137 4.04 -8.23 11.63
CA LEU A 137 3.74 -7.23 10.59
C LEU A 137 2.39 -7.51 9.91
N ALA A 138 2.14 -8.77 9.54
CA ALA A 138 0.88 -9.18 8.94
C ALA A 138 -0.30 -8.97 9.91
N GLU A 139 -0.13 -9.30 11.20
CA GLU A 139 -1.15 -9.06 12.22
C GLU A 139 -1.47 -7.58 12.42
N ARG A 140 -0.46 -6.72 12.44
CA ARG A 140 -0.68 -5.27 12.51
C ARG A 140 -1.42 -4.76 11.28
N LEU A 141 -1.05 -5.23 10.08
CA LEU A 141 -1.71 -4.84 8.84
C LEU A 141 -3.17 -5.30 8.81
N ILE A 142 -3.45 -6.54 9.20
CA ILE A 142 -4.82 -7.07 9.31
C ILE A 142 -5.64 -6.18 10.26
N LYS A 143 -5.09 -5.91 11.45
CA LYS A 143 -5.77 -5.09 12.45
C LYS A 143 -6.06 -3.68 11.95
N SER A 144 -5.07 -2.97 11.40
CA SER A 144 -5.27 -1.60 10.90
C SER A 144 -6.24 -1.55 9.73
N THR A 145 -6.23 -2.56 8.85
CA THR A 145 -7.14 -2.63 7.70
C THR A 145 -8.57 -2.92 8.15
N GLN A 146 -8.75 -3.77 9.17
CA GLN A 146 -10.06 -4.02 9.77
C GLN A 146 -10.64 -2.76 10.43
N GLU A 147 -9.82 -2.02 11.20
CA GLU A 147 -10.23 -0.74 11.79
C GLU A 147 -10.60 0.30 10.72
N TYR A 148 -9.84 0.36 9.62
CA TYR A 148 -10.16 1.22 8.48
C TYR A 148 -11.48 0.80 7.81
N LYS A 149 -11.69 -0.49 7.55
CA LYS A 149 -12.94 -1.03 7.00
C LYS A 149 -14.14 -0.65 7.87
N GLU A 150 -14.05 -0.86 9.18
CA GLU A 150 -15.12 -0.48 10.12
C GLU A 150 -15.40 1.03 10.10
N SER A 151 -14.37 1.86 9.89
CA SER A 151 -14.55 3.31 9.74
C SER A 151 -15.28 3.67 8.44
N LEU A 152 -14.98 2.98 7.34
CA LEU A 152 -15.66 3.15 6.05
C LEU A 152 -17.12 2.71 6.11
N GLU A 153 -17.41 1.58 6.76
CA GLU A 153 -18.78 1.10 6.95
C GLU A 153 -19.63 2.11 7.74
N LYS A 154 -19.06 2.72 8.80
CA LYS A 154 -19.72 3.80 9.54
C LYS A 154 -19.95 5.03 8.66
N LEU A 155 -18.97 5.40 7.84
CA LEU A 155 -19.09 6.54 6.93
C LEU A 155 -20.14 6.30 5.84
N ALA A 156 -20.19 5.09 5.27
CA ALA A 156 -21.22 4.68 4.32
C ALA A 156 -22.62 4.79 4.91
N ALA A 157 -22.81 4.32 6.15
CA ALA A 157 -24.11 4.40 6.84
C ALA A 157 -24.57 5.87 7.03
N LEU A 158 -23.65 6.78 7.34
CA LEU A 158 -23.96 8.21 7.44
C LEU A 158 -24.40 8.79 6.09
N TYR A 159 -23.65 8.51 5.02
CA TYR A 159 -24.00 9.00 3.69
C TYR A 159 -25.29 8.39 3.13
N GLN A 160 -25.57 7.12 3.42
CA GLN A 160 -26.83 6.49 3.05
C GLN A 160 -28.01 7.18 3.75
N THR A 161 -27.88 7.44 5.05
CA THR A 161 -28.91 8.15 5.82
C THR A 161 -29.17 9.55 5.25
N ASP A 162 -28.12 10.26 4.85
CA ASP A 162 -28.25 11.59 4.24
C ASP A 162 -28.84 11.53 2.83
N LEU A 163 -28.50 10.50 2.04
CA LEU A 163 -29.09 10.26 0.73
C LEU A 163 -30.60 10.05 0.83
N ASP A 164 -31.05 9.22 1.76
CA ASP A 164 -32.48 8.93 1.97
C ASP A 164 -33.24 10.22 2.33
N LYS A 165 -32.70 11.02 3.26
CA LYS A 165 -33.28 12.34 3.62
C LYS A 165 -33.33 13.31 2.45
N GLN A 166 -32.31 13.32 1.58
CA GLN A 166 -32.29 14.21 0.43
C GLN A 166 -33.26 13.76 -0.65
N LEU A 167 -33.44 12.45 -0.85
CA LEU A 167 -34.45 11.90 -1.75
C LEU A 167 -35.87 12.29 -1.32
N GLU A 168 -36.18 12.23 -0.02
CA GLU A 168 -37.48 12.72 0.50
C GLU A 168 -37.68 14.22 0.24
N LYS A 169 -36.63 15.03 0.40
CA LYS A 169 -36.69 16.48 0.12
C LYS A 169 -36.85 16.75 -1.38
N LEU A 170 -36.19 15.96 -2.23
CA LEU A 170 -36.30 16.08 -3.68
C LEU A 170 -37.75 15.86 -4.13
N HIS A 171 -38.42 14.83 -3.60
CA HIS A 171 -39.83 14.57 -3.90
C HIS A 171 -40.73 15.78 -3.63
N LYS A 172 -40.59 16.41 -2.45
CA LYS A 172 -41.32 17.63 -2.09
C LYS A 172 -40.99 18.80 -3.02
N LYS A 173 -39.72 18.95 -3.40
CA LYS A 173 -39.30 19.98 -4.36
C LYS A 173 -39.89 19.74 -5.76
N GLN A 174 -40.00 18.49 -6.20
CA GLN A 174 -40.63 18.14 -7.48
C GLN A 174 -42.10 18.55 -7.49
N GLU A 175 -42.85 18.27 -6.42
CA GLU A 175 -44.25 18.71 -6.28
C GLU A 175 -44.36 20.24 -6.33
N LEU A 176 -43.55 20.96 -5.55
CA LEU A 176 -43.56 22.43 -5.54
C LEU A 176 -43.17 23.03 -6.90
N PHE A 177 -42.28 22.38 -7.64
CA PHE A 177 -41.88 22.81 -8.97
C PHE A 177 -43.02 22.65 -9.98
N GLN A 178 -43.75 21.53 -9.92
CA GLN A 178 -44.93 21.29 -10.77
C GLN A 178 -46.04 22.32 -10.51
N LEU A 179 -46.17 22.79 -9.27
CA LEU A 179 -47.08 23.88 -8.90
C LEU A 179 -46.57 25.27 -9.30
N GLY A 180 -45.36 25.39 -9.85
CA GLY A 180 -44.73 26.66 -10.21
C GLY A 180 -44.30 27.52 -9.03
N ILE A 181 -44.20 26.93 -7.82
CA ILE A 181 -43.88 27.65 -6.58
C ILE A 181 -42.37 27.88 -6.44
N ILE A 182 -41.54 26.93 -6.87
CA ILE A 182 -40.06 27.05 -6.83
C ILE A 182 -39.47 27.18 -8.23
N ALA A 183 -38.27 27.77 -8.30
CA ALA A 183 -37.56 27.88 -9.56
C ALA A 183 -36.94 26.53 -9.97
N ARG A 184 -36.82 26.29 -11.28
CA ARG A 184 -36.15 25.10 -11.84
C ARG A 184 -34.75 24.88 -11.26
N ARG A 185 -33.99 25.97 -11.05
CA ARG A 185 -32.65 25.92 -10.46
C ARG A 185 -32.63 25.29 -9.06
N ASP A 186 -33.69 25.48 -8.25
CA ASP A 186 -33.77 24.95 -6.89
C ASP A 186 -34.01 23.44 -6.86
N LEU A 187 -34.65 22.92 -7.92
CA LEU A 187 -34.82 21.49 -8.15
C LEU A 187 -33.51 20.86 -8.63
N GLU A 188 -32.89 21.45 -9.66
CA GLU A 188 -31.60 20.99 -10.22
C GLU A 188 -30.48 20.98 -9.17
N THR A 189 -30.48 21.96 -8.25
CA THR A 189 -29.51 21.98 -7.14
C THR A 189 -29.68 20.76 -6.23
N ALA A 190 -30.92 20.40 -5.86
CA ALA A 190 -31.18 19.23 -5.02
C ALA A 190 -30.82 17.92 -5.72
N GLU A 191 -31.10 17.81 -7.03
CA GLU A 191 -30.69 16.65 -7.83
C GLU A 191 -29.16 16.50 -7.87
N THR A 192 -28.44 17.62 -7.99
CA THR A 192 -26.97 17.64 -7.99
C THR A 192 -26.39 17.21 -6.64
N GLU A 193 -27.00 17.63 -5.52
CA GLU A 193 -26.62 17.20 -4.18
C GLU A 193 -26.79 15.68 -4.00
N ILE A 194 -27.90 15.11 -4.45
CA ILE A 194 -28.14 13.66 -4.44
C ILE A 194 -27.08 12.93 -5.26
N LYS A 195 -26.80 13.39 -6.48
CA LYS A 195 -25.77 12.78 -7.33
C LYS A 195 -24.39 12.81 -6.66
N THR A 196 -24.08 13.88 -5.93
CA THR A 196 -22.82 13.98 -5.18
C THR A 196 -22.75 12.95 -4.05
N LEU A 197 -23.84 12.72 -3.32
CA LEU A 197 -23.92 11.70 -2.28
C LEU A 197 -23.79 10.28 -2.86
N GLN A 198 -24.47 10.01 -3.98
CA GLN A 198 -24.36 8.72 -4.67
C GLN A 198 -22.92 8.43 -5.10
N ASN A 199 -22.23 9.41 -5.69
CA ASN A 199 -20.83 9.23 -6.08
C ASN A 199 -19.94 8.91 -4.86
N LYS A 200 -20.15 9.59 -3.73
CA LYS A 200 -19.41 9.32 -2.49
C LYS A 200 -19.65 7.90 -1.97
N LEU A 201 -20.88 7.39 -2.05
CA LEU A 201 -21.19 6.01 -1.67
C LEU A 201 -20.47 5.01 -2.59
N THR A 202 -20.48 5.25 -3.90
CA THR A 202 -19.74 4.42 -4.86
C THR A 202 -18.23 4.43 -4.60
N ASP A 203 -17.65 5.57 -4.25
CA ASP A 203 -16.23 5.68 -3.89
C ASP A 203 -15.94 4.86 -2.62
N ILE A 204 -16.79 4.94 -1.60
CA ILE A 204 -16.64 4.15 -0.36
C ILE A 204 -16.80 2.65 -0.63
N GLU A 205 -17.75 2.24 -1.46
CA GLU A 205 -17.92 0.83 -1.86
C GLU A 205 -16.66 0.28 -2.54
N LYS A 206 -16.02 1.10 -3.38
CA LYS A 206 -14.74 0.76 -4.00
C LYS A 206 -13.64 0.60 -2.96
N GLU A 207 -13.48 1.56 -2.04
CA GLU A 207 -12.48 1.48 -0.96
C GLU A 207 -12.71 0.26 -0.05
N LEU A 208 -13.96 -0.10 0.24
CA LEU A 208 -14.31 -1.32 0.96
C LEU A 208 -13.87 -2.58 0.20
N GLY A 209 -14.06 -2.60 -1.13
CA GLY A 209 -13.56 -3.68 -1.98
C GLY A 209 -12.04 -3.84 -1.90
N GLU A 210 -11.30 -2.73 -1.98
CA GLU A 210 -9.84 -2.72 -1.87
C GLU A 210 -9.35 -3.18 -0.48
N ALA A 211 -10.00 -2.72 0.60
CA ALA A 211 -9.70 -3.15 1.96
C ALA A 211 -9.94 -4.66 2.18
N ASN A 212 -11.03 -5.21 1.60
CA ASN A 212 -11.30 -6.65 1.67
C ASN A 212 -10.23 -7.48 0.95
N VAL A 213 -9.76 -7.04 -0.22
CA VAL A 213 -8.65 -7.71 -0.93
C VAL A 213 -7.39 -7.71 -0.06
N LEU A 214 -7.04 -6.56 0.52
CA LEU A 214 -5.86 -6.44 1.37
C LEU A 214 -5.91 -7.34 2.62
N LEU A 215 -7.09 -7.49 3.23
CA LEU A 215 -7.28 -8.42 4.36
C LEU A 215 -7.01 -9.87 3.95
N VAL A 216 -7.56 -10.31 2.81
CA VAL A 216 -7.34 -11.67 2.29
C VAL A 216 -5.86 -11.91 1.99
N GLU A 217 -5.18 -10.94 1.36
CA GLU A 217 -3.75 -11.06 1.07
C GLU A 217 -2.89 -11.10 2.34
N ALA A 218 -3.19 -10.25 3.32
CA ALA A 218 -2.45 -10.20 4.58
C ALA A 218 -2.67 -11.48 5.42
N GLU A 219 -3.87 -12.04 5.42
CA GLU A 219 -4.17 -13.34 6.04
C GLU A 219 -3.44 -14.48 5.33
N ALA A 220 -3.45 -14.51 4.00
CA ALA A 220 -2.70 -15.49 3.23
C ALA A 220 -1.19 -15.43 3.51
N ALA A 221 -0.62 -14.22 3.59
CA ALA A 221 0.78 -14.01 3.94
C ALA A 221 1.10 -14.45 5.38
N LYS A 222 0.20 -14.18 6.33
CA LYS A 222 0.31 -14.63 7.72
C LYS A 222 0.32 -16.15 7.82
N GLU A 223 -0.61 -16.82 7.15
CA GLU A 223 -0.66 -18.29 7.12
C GLU A 223 0.56 -18.88 6.43
N LEU A 224 1.04 -18.26 5.35
CA LEU A 224 2.28 -18.66 4.70
C LEU A 224 3.49 -18.60 5.64
N ALA A 225 3.61 -17.55 6.45
CA ALA A 225 4.71 -17.38 7.39
C ALA A 225 4.70 -18.42 8.53
N LYS A 226 3.53 -18.92 8.93
CA LYS A 226 3.39 -19.97 9.95
C LYS A 226 3.81 -21.36 9.46
N LEU A 227 3.78 -21.57 8.14
CA LEU A 227 4.14 -22.86 7.57
C LEU A 227 5.66 -23.06 7.65
N PRO A 228 6.15 -24.25 8.04
CA PRO A 228 7.58 -24.52 8.08
C PRO A 228 8.22 -24.26 6.71
N PRO A 229 9.50 -23.84 6.64
CA PRO A 229 10.23 -23.73 5.38
C PRO A 229 10.09 -25.04 4.60
N ILE A 230 9.97 -24.95 3.27
CA ILE A 230 9.92 -26.14 2.42
C ILE A 230 11.30 -26.82 2.52
N THR A 231 11.39 -27.89 3.29
CA THR A 231 12.63 -28.67 3.48
C THR A 231 12.73 -29.86 2.54
N THR A 232 11.65 -30.21 1.82
CA THR A 232 11.62 -31.33 0.90
C THR A 232 11.51 -30.87 -0.56
N ALA A 233 12.36 -31.45 -1.41
CA ALA A 233 12.45 -31.22 -2.87
C ALA A 233 11.20 -31.68 -3.65
N SER A 234 10.03 -31.81 -3.01
CA SER A 234 8.77 -32.22 -3.64
C SER A 234 7.54 -31.65 -2.93
N ALA A 235 7.70 -30.60 -2.12
CA ALA A 235 6.59 -30.04 -1.37
C ALA A 235 5.53 -29.44 -2.31
N TYR A 236 4.30 -29.89 -2.12
CA TYR A 236 3.09 -29.32 -2.69
C TYR A 236 2.38 -28.53 -1.59
N ARG A 237 2.13 -27.25 -1.84
CA ARG A 237 1.52 -26.33 -0.88
C ARG A 237 0.38 -25.58 -1.54
N VAL A 238 -0.77 -25.56 -0.86
CA VAL A 238 -1.95 -24.79 -1.24
C VAL A 238 -2.17 -23.74 -0.16
N ILE A 239 -2.24 -22.48 -0.56
CA ILE A 239 -2.49 -21.31 0.29
C ILE A 239 -3.61 -20.52 -0.40
N PRO A 240 -4.44 -19.74 0.32
CA PRO A 240 -5.41 -18.86 -0.34
C PRO A 240 -4.75 -18.04 -1.45
N GLY A 241 -5.29 -18.15 -2.68
CA GLY A 241 -4.80 -17.44 -3.86
C GLY A 241 -3.55 -18.01 -4.55
N VAL A 242 -2.80 -18.92 -3.92
CA VAL A 242 -1.54 -19.46 -4.47
C VAL A 242 -1.36 -20.95 -4.23
N ILE A 243 -1.10 -21.70 -5.30
CA ILE A 243 -0.61 -23.08 -5.24
C ILE A 243 0.86 -23.10 -5.64
N ARG A 244 1.72 -23.73 -4.84
CA ARG A 244 3.14 -23.90 -5.17
C ARG A 244 3.53 -25.36 -5.11
N TYR A 245 4.26 -25.80 -6.12
CA TYR A 245 4.90 -27.10 -6.15
C TYR A 245 6.36 -26.93 -6.54
N THR A 246 7.28 -27.38 -5.67
CA THR A 246 8.72 -27.25 -5.94
C THR A 246 9.20 -28.21 -7.03
N GLY A 247 8.52 -29.35 -7.21
CA GLY A 247 8.92 -30.37 -8.19
C GLY A 247 10.32 -30.95 -7.94
N PHE A 248 10.63 -32.01 -8.68
CA PHE A 248 11.96 -32.65 -8.71
C PHE A 248 12.51 -32.79 -10.13
N ALA A 249 11.72 -32.43 -11.14
CA ALA A 249 12.16 -32.42 -12.53
C ALA A 249 12.94 -31.14 -12.83
N ASN A 250 13.98 -31.27 -13.64
CA ASN A 250 14.70 -30.13 -14.20
C ASN A 250 13.89 -29.58 -15.37
N TRP A 251 13.03 -28.60 -15.10
CA TRP A 251 12.21 -27.93 -16.12
C TRP A 251 13.05 -27.01 -17.00
N SER A 252 12.75 -27.00 -18.30
CA SER A 252 13.24 -26.00 -19.24
C SER A 252 12.24 -25.67 -20.32
N LEU A 253 12.46 -24.56 -21.04
CA LEU A 253 11.64 -24.20 -22.20
C LEU A 253 11.59 -25.30 -23.28
N GLN A 254 12.60 -26.17 -23.35
CA GLN A 254 12.64 -27.30 -24.29
C GLN A 254 11.61 -28.39 -23.96
N ASP A 255 11.11 -28.42 -22.73
CA ASP A 255 10.11 -29.37 -22.26
C ASP A 255 8.66 -28.90 -22.55
N THR A 256 8.48 -27.67 -23.04
CA THR A 256 7.17 -27.11 -23.41
C THR A 256 6.33 -28.00 -24.34
N PRO A 257 6.90 -28.69 -25.36
CA PRO A 257 6.13 -29.58 -26.22
C PRO A 257 5.39 -30.70 -25.47
N ILE A 258 5.91 -31.13 -24.31
CA ILE A 258 5.25 -32.14 -23.47
C ILE A 258 3.92 -31.60 -22.91
N LEU A 259 3.90 -30.35 -22.47
CA LEU A 259 2.69 -29.68 -21.97
C LEU A 259 1.70 -29.40 -23.09
N GLN A 260 2.20 -28.90 -24.23
CA GLN A 260 1.37 -28.63 -25.40
C GLN A 260 0.69 -29.91 -25.89
N LYS A 261 1.42 -31.02 -25.94
CA LYS A 261 0.85 -32.32 -26.31
C LYS A 261 -0.20 -32.80 -25.32
N PHE A 262 0.09 -32.76 -24.02
CA PHE A 262 -0.88 -33.12 -22.99
C PHE A 262 -2.18 -32.31 -23.12
N PHE A 263 -2.06 -30.99 -23.30
CA PHE A 263 -3.20 -30.09 -23.36
C PHE A 263 -4.02 -30.30 -24.65
N GLN A 264 -3.35 -30.48 -25.78
CA GLN A 264 -3.99 -30.79 -27.06
C GLN A 264 -4.73 -32.14 -27.00
N ASP A 265 -4.11 -33.17 -26.43
CA ASP A 265 -4.70 -34.51 -26.30
C ASP A 265 -5.90 -34.49 -25.33
N SER A 266 -5.89 -33.64 -24.30
CA SER A 266 -6.95 -33.58 -23.27
C SER A 266 -8.13 -32.66 -23.64
N PHE A 267 -7.85 -31.53 -24.30
CA PHE A 267 -8.83 -30.45 -24.52
C PHE A 267 -9.04 -30.11 -26.00
N SER A 268 -8.36 -30.80 -26.92
CA SER A 268 -8.45 -30.58 -28.36
C SER A 268 -8.13 -29.14 -28.80
N ARG A 269 -7.35 -28.40 -28.00
CA ARG A 269 -6.92 -27.04 -28.30
C ARG A 269 -5.47 -26.81 -27.86
N VAL A 270 -4.85 -25.78 -28.42
CA VAL A 270 -3.49 -25.38 -28.06
C VAL A 270 -3.41 -24.86 -26.63
N LEU A 271 -2.28 -25.12 -25.96
CA LEU A 271 -2.00 -24.59 -24.63
C LEU A 271 -1.96 -23.05 -24.67
N PRO A 272 -2.78 -22.34 -23.87
CA PRO A 272 -2.84 -20.89 -23.90
C PRO A 272 -1.66 -20.27 -23.13
N ILE A 273 -0.49 -20.26 -23.75
CA ILE A 273 0.72 -19.63 -23.20
C ILE A 273 0.57 -18.10 -23.32
N SER A 274 0.60 -17.39 -22.18
CA SER A 274 0.56 -15.92 -22.12
C SER A 274 1.95 -15.29 -22.09
N ALA A 275 2.96 -16.00 -21.59
CA ALA A 275 4.35 -15.58 -21.66
C ALA A 275 5.25 -16.79 -21.90
N TYR A 276 6.19 -16.66 -22.84
CA TYR A 276 7.17 -17.70 -23.16
C TYR A 276 8.56 -17.16 -22.87
N GLY A 277 9.13 -17.52 -21.71
CA GLY A 277 10.39 -16.99 -21.23
C GLY A 277 10.29 -15.56 -20.68
N GLN A 278 11.36 -14.79 -20.84
CA GLN A 278 11.44 -13.42 -20.34
C GLN A 278 10.54 -12.47 -21.14
N SER A 279 9.87 -11.55 -20.44
CA SER A 279 9.03 -10.52 -21.06
C SER A 279 9.38 -9.13 -20.51
N ASN A 280 8.98 -8.07 -21.22
CA ASN A 280 9.16 -6.69 -20.76
C ASN A 280 8.47 -6.43 -19.40
N THR A 281 7.37 -7.12 -19.12
CA THR A 281 6.69 -7.05 -17.83
C THR A 281 7.56 -7.63 -16.72
N HIS A 282 8.25 -8.74 -16.98
CA HIS A 282 9.18 -9.36 -16.04
C HIS A 282 10.38 -8.45 -15.77
N ASP A 283 10.95 -7.83 -16.81
CA ASP A 283 12.06 -6.88 -16.66
C ASP A 283 11.70 -5.68 -15.78
N ARG A 284 10.51 -5.10 -16.00
CA ARG A 284 10.04 -3.95 -15.20
C ARG A 284 9.82 -4.29 -13.73
N LEU A 285 9.46 -5.54 -13.43
CA LEU A 285 9.22 -6.03 -12.08
C LEU A 285 10.47 -6.65 -11.44
N GLY A 286 11.57 -6.82 -12.17
CA GLY A 286 12.80 -7.41 -11.67
C GLY A 286 12.76 -8.94 -11.52
N TYR A 287 11.89 -9.63 -12.27
CA TYR A 287 11.76 -11.09 -12.24
C TYR A 287 12.53 -11.76 -13.38
N ASP A 288 13.25 -12.84 -13.07
CA ASP A 288 13.97 -13.66 -14.07
C ASP A 288 13.14 -14.90 -14.42
N HIS A 289 12.45 -14.82 -15.56
CA HIS A 289 11.60 -15.88 -16.10
C HIS A 289 12.20 -16.48 -17.39
N ARG A 290 13.51 -16.35 -17.63
CA ARG A 290 14.14 -16.82 -18.89
C ARG A 290 13.92 -18.29 -19.21
N ASN A 291 13.66 -19.12 -18.20
CA ASN A 291 13.42 -20.55 -18.36
C ASN A 291 12.02 -20.97 -17.87
N SER A 292 11.07 -20.04 -17.87
CA SER A 292 9.72 -20.24 -17.36
C SER A 292 8.66 -19.86 -18.39
N ILE A 293 7.45 -20.39 -18.21
CA ILE A 293 6.30 -20.00 -19.02
C ILE A 293 5.10 -19.65 -18.13
N ASP A 294 4.30 -18.70 -18.58
CA ASP A 294 3.00 -18.39 -17.97
C ASP A 294 1.89 -18.92 -18.87
N ILE A 295 0.92 -19.60 -18.26
CA ILE A 295 -0.23 -20.19 -18.94
C ILE A 295 -1.48 -19.49 -18.43
N ALA A 296 -2.20 -18.82 -19.34
CA ALA A 296 -3.42 -18.08 -19.05
C ALA A 296 -4.64 -19.02 -18.90
N ILE A 297 -4.60 -19.85 -17.86
CA ILE A 297 -5.75 -20.63 -17.38
C ILE A 297 -5.96 -20.37 -15.90
N HIS A 298 -7.24 -20.39 -15.48
CA HIS A 298 -7.58 -20.26 -14.07
C HIS A 298 -7.24 -21.56 -13.33
N PRO A 299 -6.45 -21.52 -12.23
CA PRO A 299 -6.01 -22.73 -11.53
C PRO A 299 -7.14 -23.62 -11.03
N GLU A 300 -8.25 -23.01 -10.62
CA GLU A 300 -9.43 -23.72 -10.07
C GLU A 300 -10.38 -24.25 -11.16
N GLY A 301 -10.20 -23.85 -12.42
CA GLY A 301 -10.99 -24.37 -13.53
C GLY A 301 -10.64 -25.82 -13.86
N ALA A 302 -11.51 -26.52 -14.60
CA ALA A 302 -11.29 -27.91 -14.99
C ALA A 302 -9.96 -28.13 -15.72
N GLU A 303 -9.61 -27.23 -16.64
CA GLU A 303 -8.33 -27.26 -17.36
C GLU A 303 -7.13 -26.97 -16.45
N GLY A 304 -7.27 -26.00 -15.53
CA GLY A 304 -6.25 -25.67 -14.55
C GLY A 304 -5.92 -26.83 -13.63
N GLN A 305 -6.96 -27.48 -13.08
CA GLN A 305 -6.80 -28.65 -12.22
C GLN A 305 -6.19 -29.84 -12.97
N ALA A 306 -6.59 -30.08 -14.22
CA ALA A 306 -5.99 -31.12 -15.04
C ALA A 306 -4.50 -30.87 -15.30
N LEU A 307 -4.12 -29.62 -15.61
CA LEU A 307 -2.73 -29.25 -15.81
C LEU A 307 -1.91 -29.36 -14.52
N ILE A 308 -2.43 -28.86 -13.40
CA ILE A 308 -1.80 -28.99 -12.08
C ILE A 308 -1.53 -30.45 -11.75
N ASN A 309 -2.51 -31.33 -11.96
CA ASN A 309 -2.34 -32.77 -11.73
C ASN A 309 -1.28 -33.37 -12.65
N PHE A 310 -1.26 -33.00 -13.93
CA PHE A 310 -0.23 -33.43 -14.87
C PHE A 310 1.18 -33.00 -14.41
N LEU A 311 1.36 -31.74 -14.05
CA LEU A 311 2.64 -31.18 -13.59
C LEU A 311 3.14 -31.88 -12.33
N ARG A 312 2.26 -32.10 -11.36
CA ARG A 312 2.57 -32.85 -10.14
C ARG A 312 3.02 -34.27 -10.45
N ASN A 313 2.29 -34.97 -11.32
CA ASN A 313 2.62 -36.36 -11.70
C ASN A 313 3.95 -36.45 -12.45
N LYS A 314 4.34 -35.40 -13.18
CA LYS A 314 5.64 -35.31 -13.87
C LYS A 314 6.76 -34.73 -13.02
N GLY A 315 6.47 -34.29 -11.79
CA GLY A 315 7.44 -33.64 -10.92
C GLY A 315 7.88 -32.26 -11.40
N ILE A 316 7.13 -31.61 -12.30
CA ILE A 316 7.47 -30.32 -12.89
C ILE A 316 7.10 -29.20 -11.90
N PRO A 317 8.03 -28.29 -11.53
CA PRO A 317 7.74 -27.17 -10.65
C PRO A 317 6.66 -26.25 -11.23
N PHE A 318 5.83 -25.65 -10.37
CA PHE A 318 4.92 -24.58 -10.77
C PHE A 318 4.47 -23.70 -9.60
N GLN A 319 3.96 -22.52 -9.95
CA GLN A 319 3.17 -21.65 -9.10
C GLN A 319 1.86 -21.31 -9.82
N ALA A 320 0.72 -21.46 -9.15
CA ALA A 320 -0.58 -21.14 -9.74
C ALA A 320 -1.23 -20.03 -8.92
N PHE A 321 -1.71 -18.99 -9.58
CA PHE A 321 -2.32 -17.81 -8.97
C PHE A 321 -3.81 -17.77 -9.30
N SER A 322 -4.68 -17.71 -8.31
CA SER A 322 -6.14 -17.64 -8.52
C SER A 322 -6.64 -16.21 -8.78
N HIS A 323 -5.81 -15.19 -8.51
CA HIS A 323 -6.14 -13.78 -8.74
C HIS A 323 -4.86 -12.94 -8.94
N ALA A 324 -5.03 -11.64 -9.24
CA ALA A 324 -3.93 -10.69 -9.20
C ALA A 324 -3.40 -10.55 -7.76
N ILE A 325 -2.09 -10.49 -7.60
CA ILE A 325 -1.40 -10.30 -6.31
C ILE A 325 -0.41 -9.16 -6.51
N ALA A 326 -0.56 -8.08 -5.74
CA ALA A 326 0.26 -6.89 -5.90
C ALA A 326 1.76 -7.22 -5.86
N GLY A 327 2.48 -6.79 -6.90
CA GLY A 327 3.91 -7.05 -7.05
C GLY A 327 4.28 -8.47 -7.47
N SER A 328 3.36 -9.44 -7.52
CA SER A 328 3.67 -10.85 -7.85
C SER A 328 2.97 -11.34 -9.12
N SER A 329 1.65 -11.18 -9.21
CA SER A 329 0.82 -11.68 -10.30
C SER A 329 -0.13 -10.61 -10.81
N THR A 330 -0.31 -10.49 -12.12
CA THR A 330 -1.26 -9.52 -12.72
C THR A 330 -2.66 -10.11 -12.94
N GLY A 331 -2.87 -11.40 -12.68
CA GLY A 331 -4.14 -12.07 -12.85
C GLY A 331 -4.03 -13.59 -12.74
N PRO A 332 -5.14 -14.35 -12.89
CA PRO A 332 -5.11 -15.80 -12.75
C PRO A 332 -4.28 -16.46 -13.85
N HIS A 333 -3.27 -17.25 -13.47
CA HIS A 333 -2.43 -18.00 -14.40
C HIS A 333 -1.64 -19.11 -13.67
N ILE A 334 -1.02 -19.99 -14.44
CA ILE A 334 -0.06 -20.99 -13.94
C ILE A 334 1.32 -20.67 -14.51
N HIS A 335 2.26 -20.38 -13.63
CA HIS A 335 3.67 -20.18 -13.88
C HIS A 335 4.43 -21.50 -13.71
N ILE A 336 5.22 -21.91 -14.71
CA ILE A 336 6.02 -23.15 -14.71
C ILE A 336 7.48 -22.79 -14.88
#